data_AF-A0A6I9MKL5-F1
#
_entry.id   AF-A0A6I9MKL5-F1
#
_cell.length_a   1.000
_cell.length_b   1.000
_cell.length_c   1.000
_cell.angle_alpha   90.00
_cell.angle_beta   90.00
_cell.angle_gamma   90.00
#
_symmetry.space_group_name_H-M   'P 1'
#
loop_
_entity.id
_entity.type
_entity.pdbx_description
1 polymer ?
#
loop_
_entity_poly.entity_id
_entity_poly.type
_entity_poly.pdbx_seq_one_letter_code
_entity_poly.pdbx_strand_id
1 'polypeptide(L)'
;GTEPSHMHYELDENYFRGYEWWLMKEAKKRNPNIILMGLPWSFPGWLGKGFSWPYVNLQLTAYYIVRWILGAKRYHDLDIDYIGIWNERPFDASYIKELRKMLDYQGLQQVKIIASDNLWEPISSSMLLDHDLWKAVDVIGAHYPGTHTVWNAKMTGKKLWSSEDFSTVNDDDGAGCWGRILNQNYVNGNMTS
;
A
#
# COMPACT_ATOMS: atom_id res chain seq x y z
N GLY A 1 -5.91 0.81 -17.98
CA GLY A 1 -6.93 -0.21 -18.28
C GLY A 1 -7.61 -0.61 -16.98
N THR A 2 -8.34 -1.73 -16.96
CA THR A 2 -8.82 -2.35 -15.71
C THR A 2 -8.03 -3.61 -15.42
N GLU A 3 -7.84 -3.94 -14.14
CA GLU A 3 -7.23 -5.19 -13.71
C GLU A 3 -8.25 -6.09 -12.98
N PRO A 4 -8.22 -7.41 -13.18
CA PRO A 4 -9.24 -8.31 -12.64
C PRO A 4 -9.03 -8.56 -11.14
N SER A 5 -10.09 -8.37 -10.36
CA SER A 5 -10.10 -8.68 -8.93
C SER A 5 -10.08 -10.20 -8.67
N HIS A 6 -9.52 -10.63 -7.53
CA HIS A 6 -9.64 -12.01 -7.04
C HIS A 6 -11.06 -12.37 -6.58
N MET A 7 -11.95 -11.40 -6.36
CA MET A 7 -13.35 -11.63 -5.96
C MET A 7 -14.32 -10.75 -6.77
N HIS A 8 -14.78 -11.23 -7.93
CA HIS A 8 -15.70 -10.48 -8.79
C HIS A 8 -17.09 -10.29 -8.16
N TYR A 9 -17.53 -11.26 -7.35
CA TYR A 9 -18.79 -11.25 -6.60
C TYR A 9 -18.57 -11.84 -5.20
N GLU A 10 -19.53 -11.68 -4.28
CA GLU A 10 -19.36 -11.93 -2.83
C GLU A 10 -18.83 -13.32 -2.45
N LEU A 11 -19.16 -14.34 -3.26
CA LEU A 11 -18.76 -15.73 -3.02
C LEU A 11 -17.72 -16.24 -4.05
N ASP A 12 -17.14 -15.35 -4.85
CA ASP A 12 -16.09 -15.66 -5.82
C ASP A 12 -14.71 -15.55 -5.19
N GLU A 13 -13.85 -16.55 -5.41
CA GLU A 13 -12.42 -16.43 -5.14
C GLU A 13 -11.62 -17.09 -6.27
N ASN A 14 -10.75 -16.32 -6.91
CA ASN A 14 -9.83 -16.83 -7.93
C ASN A 14 -8.50 -16.05 -7.90
N TYR A 15 -7.44 -16.75 -7.51
CA TYR A 15 -6.10 -16.19 -7.36
C TYR A 15 -5.21 -16.42 -8.58
N PHE A 16 -5.80 -16.70 -9.76
CA PHE A 16 -5.08 -16.97 -11.00
C PHE A 16 -5.46 -16.00 -12.14
N ARG A 17 -6.21 -14.93 -11.82
CA ARG A 17 -6.56 -13.87 -12.77
C ARG A 17 -5.44 -12.85 -12.93
N GLY A 18 -5.42 -12.19 -14.08
CA GLY A 18 -4.46 -11.12 -14.36
C GLY A 18 -3.03 -11.65 -14.49
N TYR A 19 -2.07 -10.74 -14.37
CA TYR A 19 -0.66 -11.04 -14.61
C TYR A 19 0.24 -10.77 -13.38
N GLU A 20 -0.26 -10.09 -12.35
CA GLU A 20 0.56 -9.69 -11.20
C GLU A 20 1.12 -10.87 -10.41
N TRP A 21 0.35 -11.96 -10.29
CA TRP A 21 0.84 -13.19 -9.68
C TRP A 21 2.03 -13.78 -10.41
N TRP A 22 1.99 -13.76 -11.75
CA TRP A 22 3.09 -14.23 -12.58
C TRP A 22 4.30 -13.28 -12.44
N LEU A 23 4.07 -11.96 -12.49
CA LEU A 23 5.12 -10.96 -12.38
C LEU A 23 5.90 -11.09 -11.06
N MET A 24 5.19 -11.19 -9.94
CA MET A 24 5.80 -11.36 -8.62
C MET A 24 6.61 -12.66 -8.53
N LYS A 25 6.12 -13.78 -9.09
CA LYS A 25 6.87 -15.04 -9.14
C LYS A 25 8.14 -14.92 -9.98
N GLU A 26 8.06 -14.30 -11.15
CA GLU A 26 9.22 -14.11 -12.01
C GLU A 26 10.27 -13.19 -11.38
N ALA A 27 9.83 -12.18 -10.63
CA ALA A 27 10.71 -11.31 -9.85
C ALA A 27 11.39 -12.08 -8.70
N LYS A 28 10.64 -12.83 -7.89
CA LYS A 28 11.20 -13.66 -6.80
C LYS A 28 12.16 -14.74 -7.29
N LYS A 29 11.92 -15.34 -8.45
CA LYS A 29 12.88 -16.29 -9.08
C LYS A 29 14.24 -15.64 -9.37
N ARG A 30 14.26 -14.36 -9.74
CA ARG A 30 15.49 -13.62 -10.07
C ARG A 30 16.15 -13.02 -8.84
N ASN A 31 15.35 -12.51 -7.91
CA ASN A 31 15.79 -11.96 -6.64
C ASN A 31 14.87 -12.45 -5.51
N PRO A 32 15.25 -13.53 -4.79
CA PRO A 32 14.44 -14.06 -3.68
C PRO A 32 14.20 -13.05 -2.55
N ASN A 33 15.09 -12.05 -2.41
CA ASN A 33 15.03 -11.02 -1.38
C ASN A 33 14.29 -9.75 -1.83
N ILE A 34 13.68 -9.74 -3.02
CA ILE A 34 12.88 -8.59 -3.47
C ILE A 34 11.72 -8.36 -2.51
N ILE A 35 11.44 -7.09 -2.20
CA ILE A 35 10.31 -6.67 -1.37
C ILE A 35 9.05 -6.64 -2.25
N LEU A 36 7.96 -7.22 -1.77
CA LEU A 36 6.65 -7.26 -2.44
C LEU A 36 5.64 -6.37 -1.71
N MET A 37 4.96 -5.50 -2.44
CA MET A 37 3.96 -4.57 -1.91
C MET A 37 2.65 -4.72 -2.68
N GLY A 38 1.51 -4.60 -1.99
CA GLY A 38 0.19 -4.54 -2.60
C GLY A 38 -0.58 -3.27 -2.23
N LEU A 39 -1.35 -2.71 -3.16
CA LEU A 39 -2.17 -1.52 -2.96
C LEU A 39 -3.42 -1.59 -3.83
N PRO A 40 -4.64 -1.40 -3.30
CA PRO A 40 -5.84 -1.32 -4.13
C PRO A 40 -6.03 0.08 -4.72
N TRP A 41 -6.36 0.14 -6.02
CA TRP A 41 -6.87 1.35 -6.69
C TRP A 41 -8.41 1.40 -6.70
N SER A 42 -9.04 0.23 -6.83
CA SER A 42 -10.49 0.08 -6.93
C SER A 42 -10.97 -1.19 -6.22
N PHE A 43 -12.25 -1.22 -5.90
CA PHE A 43 -12.89 -2.32 -5.19
C PHE A 43 -14.11 -2.83 -5.98
N PRO A 44 -14.36 -4.15 -6.01
CA PRO A 44 -15.62 -4.69 -6.52
C PRO A 44 -16.85 -4.07 -5.84
N GLY A 45 -17.86 -3.71 -6.62
CA GLY A 45 -19.01 -2.94 -6.13
C GLY A 45 -19.81 -3.62 -5.00
N TRP A 46 -19.78 -4.95 -4.92
CA TRP A 46 -20.49 -5.71 -3.88
C TRP A 46 -19.96 -5.42 -2.46
N LEU A 47 -18.69 -5.01 -2.32
CA LEU A 47 -18.09 -4.63 -1.04
C LEU A 47 -18.72 -3.36 -0.46
N GLY A 48 -19.20 -2.45 -1.32
CA GLY A 48 -19.80 -1.19 -0.90
C GLY A 48 -21.23 -1.30 -0.40
N LYS A 49 -21.84 -2.50 -0.43
CA LYS A 49 -23.20 -2.79 0.09
C LYS A 49 -24.25 -1.75 -0.33
N GLY A 50 -24.24 -1.37 -1.61
CA GLY A 50 -25.17 -0.39 -2.21
C GLY A 50 -24.60 1.02 -2.34
N PHE A 51 -23.42 1.31 -1.77
CA PHE A 51 -22.71 2.57 -1.91
C PHE A 51 -21.41 2.39 -2.70
N SER A 52 -20.90 3.46 -3.29
CA SER A 52 -19.57 3.49 -3.93
C SER A 52 -18.50 3.91 -2.92
N TRP A 53 -18.41 3.21 -1.79
CA TRP A 53 -17.48 3.54 -0.70
C TRP A 53 -16.98 2.27 0.00
N PRO A 54 -15.65 2.05 0.11
CA PRO A 54 -15.10 0.80 0.64
C PRO A 54 -15.18 0.71 2.17
N TYR A 55 -15.39 1.81 2.89
CA TYR A 55 -15.41 1.80 4.35
C TYR A 55 -16.82 1.66 4.94
N VAL A 56 -17.81 1.25 4.13
CA VAL A 56 -19.17 0.94 4.62
C VAL A 56 -19.15 -0.23 5.62
N ASN A 57 -18.33 -1.24 5.35
CA ASN A 57 -18.09 -2.35 6.27
C ASN A 57 -16.58 -2.64 6.33
N LEU A 58 -15.94 -2.13 7.38
CA LEU A 58 -14.49 -2.19 7.56
C LEU A 58 -13.97 -3.63 7.57
N GLN A 59 -14.67 -4.52 8.28
CA GLN A 59 -14.30 -5.94 8.37
C GLN A 59 -14.39 -6.64 7.03
N LEU A 60 -15.42 -6.36 6.24
CA LEU A 60 -15.59 -6.96 4.93
C LEU A 60 -14.49 -6.54 3.96
N THR A 61 -14.15 -5.25 3.95
CA THR A 61 -13.08 -4.72 3.10
C THR A 61 -11.71 -5.22 3.56
N ALA A 62 -11.45 -5.26 4.86
CA ALA A 62 -10.21 -5.83 5.41
C ALA A 62 -10.10 -7.33 5.08
N TYR A 63 -11.20 -8.09 5.19
CA TYR A 63 -11.26 -9.50 4.78
C TYR A 63 -10.92 -9.68 3.30
N TYR A 64 -11.49 -8.86 2.41
CA TYR A 64 -11.17 -8.88 0.98
C TYR A 64 -9.66 -8.70 0.71
N ILE A 65 -9.04 -7.72 1.37
CA ILE A 65 -7.59 -7.46 1.24
C ILE A 65 -6.76 -8.61 1.83
N VAL A 66 -7.08 -9.07 3.03
CA VAL A 66 -6.33 -10.15 3.68
C VAL A 66 -6.46 -11.46 2.93
N ARG A 67 -7.61 -11.73 2.27
CA ARG A 67 -7.76 -12.87 1.36
C ARG A 67 -6.79 -12.82 0.19
N TRP A 68 -6.54 -11.65 -0.40
CA TRP A 68 -5.52 -11.50 -1.45
C TRP A 68 -4.13 -11.90 -0.96
N ILE A 69 -3.74 -11.44 0.23
CA ILE A 69 -2.43 -11.75 0.85
C ILE A 69 -2.29 -13.26 1.13
N LEU A 70 -3.33 -13.87 1.73
CA LEU A 70 -3.35 -15.31 1.98
C LEU A 70 -3.31 -16.12 0.68
N GLY A 71 -4.00 -15.64 -0.36
CA GLY A 71 -3.98 -16.23 -1.69
C GLY A 71 -2.59 -16.20 -2.33
N ALA A 72 -1.87 -15.08 -2.18
CA ALA A 72 -0.50 -14.93 -2.64
C ALA A 72 0.40 -16.04 -2.07
N LYS A 73 0.33 -16.27 -0.75
CA LYS A 73 1.11 -17.32 -0.09
C LYS A 73 0.66 -18.71 -0.50
N ARG A 74 -0.65 -18.98 -0.39
CA ARG A 74 -1.20 -20.34 -0.58
C ARG A 74 -1.03 -20.87 -2.00
N TYR A 75 -1.23 -20.03 -3.00
CA TYR A 75 -1.28 -20.47 -4.40
C TYR A 75 0.00 -20.17 -5.19
N HIS A 76 0.83 -19.24 -4.70
CA HIS A 76 2.02 -18.79 -5.43
C HIS A 76 3.31 -18.81 -4.60
N ASP A 77 3.25 -19.19 -3.32
CA ASP A 77 4.36 -19.14 -2.37
C ASP A 77 5.01 -17.75 -2.28
N LEU A 78 4.17 -16.70 -2.34
CA LEU A 78 4.60 -15.32 -2.24
C LEU A 78 4.30 -14.76 -0.86
N ASP A 79 5.34 -14.31 -0.17
CA ASP A 79 5.22 -13.54 1.06
C ASP A 79 5.12 -12.05 0.70
N ILE A 80 3.99 -11.43 1.03
CA ILE A 80 3.76 -10.00 0.83
C ILE A 80 4.34 -9.25 2.02
N ASP A 81 5.23 -8.28 1.76
CA ASP A 81 5.94 -7.55 2.81
C ASP A 81 5.15 -6.33 3.30
N TYR A 82 4.47 -5.62 2.38
CA TYR A 82 3.69 -4.42 2.68
C TYR A 82 2.31 -4.43 2.04
N ILE A 83 1.34 -3.87 2.75
CA ILE A 83 -0.01 -3.60 2.24
C ILE A 83 -0.37 -2.12 2.45
N GLY A 84 -0.88 -1.49 1.40
CA GLY A 84 -1.38 -0.12 1.41
C GLY A 84 -2.88 -0.02 1.69
N ILE A 85 -3.42 1.20 1.61
CA ILE A 85 -4.80 1.51 2.03
C ILE A 85 -5.75 1.64 0.84
N TRP A 86 -5.70 2.77 0.14
CA TRP A 86 -6.48 3.03 -1.07
C TRP A 86 -5.81 4.16 -1.85
N ASN A 87 -5.25 3.82 -3.02
CA ASN A 87 -4.39 4.71 -3.80
C ASN A 87 -5.02 6.09 -4.05
N GLU A 88 -4.35 7.16 -3.62
CA GLU A 88 -4.76 8.56 -3.83
C GLU A 88 -6.21 8.85 -3.45
N ARG A 89 -6.70 8.17 -2.41
CA ARG A 89 -8.05 8.37 -1.87
C ARG A 89 -7.99 8.58 -0.36
N PRO A 90 -9.08 9.07 0.25
CA PRO A 90 -9.13 9.20 1.70
C PRO A 90 -8.89 7.84 2.38
N PHE A 91 -8.13 7.86 3.47
CA PHE A 91 -8.04 6.72 4.38
C PHE A 91 -9.11 6.84 5.48
N ASP A 92 -9.41 5.73 6.14
CA ASP A 92 -10.18 5.68 7.38
C ASP A 92 -9.30 5.09 8.49
N ALA A 93 -9.09 5.83 9.58
CA ALA A 93 -8.22 5.39 10.67
C ALA A 93 -8.74 4.11 11.36
N SER A 94 -10.07 3.94 11.42
CA SER A 94 -10.70 2.73 11.96
C SER A 94 -10.48 1.55 11.01
N TYR A 95 -10.51 1.77 9.70
CA TYR A 95 -10.16 0.74 8.71
C TYR A 95 -8.71 0.27 8.89
N ILE A 96 -7.75 1.19 9.03
CA ILE A 96 -6.33 0.83 9.20
C ILE A 96 -6.13 -0.04 10.45
N LYS A 97 -6.80 0.30 11.55
CA LYS A 97 -6.76 -0.48 12.80
C LYS A 97 -7.42 -1.86 12.63
N GLU A 98 -8.55 -1.93 11.94
CA GLU A 98 -9.23 -3.21 11.65
C GLU A 98 -8.40 -4.08 10.72
N LEU A 99 -7.71 -3.50 9.72
CA LEU A 99 -6.80 -4.21 8.84
C LEU A 99 -5.62 -4.82 9.62
N ARG A 100 -4.99 -4.04 10.51
CA ARG A 100 -3.92 -4.55 11.40
C ARG A 100 -4.41 -5.73 12.23
N LYS A 101 -5.57 -5.59 12.87
CA LYS A 101 -6.20 -6.65 13.66
C LYS A 101 -6.50 -7.90 12.82
N MET A 102 -7.02 -7.74 11.60
CA MET A 102 -7.34 -8.86 10.71
C MET A 102 -6.07 -9.59 10.25
N LEU A 103 -5.00 -8.86 9.92
CA LEU A 103 -3.71 -9.45 9.60
C LEU A 103 -3.18 -10.29 10.78
N ASP A 104 -3.17 -9.73 11.98
CA ASP A 104 -2.68 -10.43 13.17
C ASP A 104 -3.52 -11.67 13.49
N TYR A 105 -4.83 -11.57 13.32
CA TYR A 105 -5.74 -12.71 13.51
C TYR A 105 -5.49 -13.85 12.52
N GLN A 106 -5.09 -13.54 11.29
CA GLN A 106 -4.75 -14.53 10.26
C GLN A 106 -3.27 -14.99 10.32
N GLY A 107 -2.52 -14.60 11.35
CA GLY A 107 -1.11 -14.99 11.50
C GLY A 107 -0.16 -14.26 10.54
N LEU A 108 -0.52 -13.05 10.13
CA LEU A 108 0.24 -12.19 9.20
C LEU A 108 0.87 -10.99 9.93
N GLN A 109 1.37 -11.18 11.15
CA GLN A 109 1.99 -10.11 11.96
C GLN A 109 3.22 -9.50 11.27
N GLN A 110 3.87 -10.24 10.38
CA GLN A 110 5.03 -9.81 9.61
C GLN A 110 4.70 -8.81 8.49
N VAL A 111 3.45 -8.80 7.99
CA VAL A 111 3.03 -7.90 6.91
C VAL A 111 2.89 -6.50 7.48
N LYS A 112 3.59 -5.53 6.89
CA LYS A 112 3.61 -4.15 7.34
C LYS A 112 2.56 -3.30 6.65
N ILE A 113 2.09 -2.25 7.31
CA ILE A 113 1.14 -1.30 6.73
C ILE A 113 1.89 -0.03 6.32
N ILE A 114 1.76 0.34 5.04
CA ILE A 114 2.15 1.65 4.51
C ILE A 114 0.90 2.50 4.34
N ALA A 115 0.95 3.76 4.76
CA ALA A 115 -0.18 4.67 4.60
C ALA A 115 0.27 6.10 4.27
N SER A 116 -0.52 6.91 3.55
CA SER A 116 -1.82 6.56 2.95
C SER A 116 -1.75 6.48 1.42
N ASP A 117 -0.55 6.46 0.83
CA ASP A 117 -0.35 6.48 -0.64
C ASP A 117 -1.10 7.68 -1.27
N ASN A 118 -0.84 8.85 -0.69
CA ASN A 118 -1.43 10.15 -1.04
C ASN A 118 -0.45 11.26 -0.61
N LEU A 119 -0.95 12.42 -0.17
CA LEU A 119 -0.11 13.48 0.42
C LEU A 119 0.39 13.12 1.83
N TRP A 120 1.39 13.88 2.31
CA TRP A 120 1.91 13.76 3.68
C TRP A 120 0.83 13.95 4.76
N GLU A 121 -0.18 14.75 4.48
CA GLU A 121 -1.33 15.01 5.35
C GLU A 121 -2.62 14.49 4.72
N PRO A 122 -3.59 14.03 5.54
CA PRO A 122 -3.65 14.15 6.99
C PRO A 122 -3.04 12.98 7.78
N ILE A 123 -2.40 12.00 7.14
CA ILE A 123 -1.91 10.80 7.84
C ILE A 123 -0.83 11.11 8.88
N SER A 124 0.08 12.05 8.59
CA SER A 124 1.18 12.41 9.49
C SER A 124 0.63 13.02 10.79
N SER A 125 -0.23 14.03 10.70
CA SER A 125 -0.86 14.64 11.86
C SER A 125 -1.77 13.67 12.62
N SER A 126 -2.53 12.83 11.90
CA SER A 126 -3.42 11.83 12.52
C SER A 126 -2.66 10.86 13.43
N MET A 127 -1.47 10.40 13.01
CA MET A 127 -0.64 9.52 13.84
C MET A 127 -0.06 10.20 15.09
N LEU A 128 0.22 11.50 15.03
CA LEU A 128 0.68 12.23 16.22
C LEU A 128 -0.43 12.38 17.27
N LEU A 129 -1.69 12.37 16.84
CA LEU A 129 -2.86 12.52 17.69
C LEU A 129 -3.46 11.18 18.15
N ASP A 130 -3.15 10.09 17.45
CA ASP A 130 -3.71 8.76 17.69
C ASP A 130 -2.60 7.70 17.77
N HIS A 131 -2.25 7.33 19.01
CA HIS A 131 -1.20 6.38 19.29
C HIS A 131 -1.50 4.96 18.77
N ASP A 132 -2.77 4.56 18.69
CA ASP A 132 -3.12 3.24 18.15
C ASP A 132 -2.99 3.21 16.63
N LEU A 133 -3.32 4.32 15.96
CA LEU A 133 -3.05 4.48 14.53
C LEU A 133 -1.54 4.49 14.27
N TRP A 134 -0.76 5.23 15.07
CA TRP A 134 0.69 5.24 14.98
C TRP A 134 1.30 3.84 15.18
N LYS A 135 0.76 3.03 16.08
CA LYS A 135 1.21 1.63 16.25
C LYS A 135 0.88 0.74 15.04
N ALA A 136 -0.27 0.95 14.40
CA ALA A 136 -0.72 0.12 13.30
C ALA A 136 0.04 0.39 11.98
N VAL A 137 0.55 1.61 11.79
CA VAL A 137 1.25 2.04 10.56
C VAL A 137 2.76 1.91 10.73
N ASP A 138 3.44 1.29 9.77
CA ASP A 138 4.90 1.09 9.78
C ASP A 138 5.66 2.15 8.98
N VAL A 139 5.05 2.64 7.89
CA VAL A 139 5.67 3.55 6.91
C VAL A 139 4.67 4.63 6.49
N ILE A 140 5.15 5.88 6.37
CA ILE A 140 4.42 6.93 5.65
C ILE A 140 4.83 6.89 4.18
N GLY A 141 3.91 6.49 3.31
CA GLY A 141 4.06 6.54 1.84
C GLY A 141 3.37 7.79 1.29
N ALA A 142 4.15 8.67 0.65
CA ALA A 142 3.65 9.87 -0.01
C ALA A 142 3.94 9.85 -1.52
N HIS A 143 3.05 10.45 -2.29
CA HIS A 143 3.12 10.51 -3.75
C HIS A 143 3.70 11.86 -4.22
N TYR A 144 4.61 11.80 -5.20
CA TYR A 144 5.19 12.98 -5.87
C TYR A 144 5.63 14.10 -4.91
N PRO A 145 6.44 13.80 -3.87
CA PRO A 145 6.72 14.74 -2.77
C PRO A 145 7.62 15.91 -3.15
N GLY A 146 8.14 15.95 -4.38
CA GLY A 146 9.07 16.99 -4.83
C GLY A 146 10.33 17.04 -3.97
N THR A 147 10.84 15.87 -3.54
CA THR A 147 12.00 15.70 -2.65
C THR A 147 11.83 16.15 -1.19
N HIS A 148 10.70 16.74 -0.81
CA HIS A 148 10.51 17.30 0.53
C HIS A 148 9.48 16.51 1.34
N THR A 149 9.65 16.55 2.67
CA THR A 149 8.65 16.07 3.63
C THR A 149 8.19 17.20 4.56
N VAL A 150 7.21 16.92 5.41
CA VAL A 150 6.63 17.89 6.35
C VAL A 150 7.07 17.62 7.79
N TRP A 151 6.92 18.63 8.66
CA TRP A 151 7.32 18.53 10.06
C TRP A 151 6.62 17.38 10.80
N ASN A 152 5.30 17.24 10.64
CA ASN A 152 4.55 16.17 11.29
C ASN A 152 5.08 14.78 10.92
N ALA A 153 5.38 14.55 9.64
CA ALA A 153 5.94 13.28 9.15
C ALA A 153 7.27 12.95 9.85
N LYS A 154 8.18 13.92 9.94
CA LYS A 154 9.45 13.79 10.67
C LYS A 154 9.22 13.45 12.15
N MET A 155 8.26 14.12 12.79
CA MET A 155 7.96 13.92 14.21
C MET A 155 7.37 12.55 14.53
N THR A 156 6.75 11.87 13.55
CA THR A 156 6.26 10.50 13.78
C THR A 156 7.38 9.49 14.03
N GLY A 157 8.61 9.79 13.59
CA GLY A 157 9.73 8.84 13.63
C GLY A 157 9.55 7.60 12.73
N LYS A 158 8.51 7.58 11.88
CA LYS A 158 8.27 6.49 10.92
C LYS A 158 9.25 6.58 9.75
N LYS A 159 9.41 5.45 9.04
CA LYS A 159 10.05 5.48 7.72
C LYS A 159 9.18 6.32 6.79
N LEU A 160 9.83 7.19 6.03
CA LEU A 160 9.20 8.05 5.03
C LEU A 160 9.62 7.54 3.67
N TRP A 161 8.67 7.28 2.78
CA TRP A 161 8.92 6.78 1.43
C TRP A 161 8.21 7.65 0.40
N SER A 162 8.86 7.85 -0.73
CA SER A 162 8.18 8.30 -1.95
C SER A 162 7.59 7.05 -2.59
N SER A 163 6.38 6.66 -2.19
CA SER A 163 5.78 5.38 -2.59
C SER A 163 5.29 5.38 -4.05
N GLU A 164 5.09 6.57 -4.62
CA GLU A 164 4.90 6.78 -6.05
C GLU A 164 5.67 8.06 -6.47
N ASP A 165 6.45 7.96 -7.54
CA ASP A 165 7.20 9.09 -8.13
C ASP A 165 7.53 8.79 -9.60
N PHE A 166 8.43 9.57 -10.21
CA PHE A 166 8.85 9.47 -11.61
C PHE A 166 7.79 9.93 -12.60
N SER A 167 6.84 9.07 -12.98
CA SER A 167 5.72 9.33 -13.91
C SER A 167 6.03 10.31 -15.06
N THR A 168 7.22 10.16 -15.66
CA THR A 168 7.74 11.01 -16.74
C THR A 168 8.02 10.14 -17.96
N VAL A 169 8.01 10.73 -19.16
CA VAL A 169 8.45 10.03 -20.37
C VAL A 169 9.86 9.48 -20.14
N ASN A 170 10.14 8.28 -20.63
CA ASN A 170 11.41 7.58 -20.40
C ASN A 170 12.51 7.97 -21.38
N ASP A 171 12.60 9.27 -21.70
CA ASP A 171 13.68 9.87 -22.46
C ASP A 171 14.81 10.36 -21.53
N ASP A 172 15.79 11.07 -22.07
CA ASP A 172 16.93 11.58 -21.31
C ASP A 172 16.52 12.57 -20.20
N ASP A 173 15.44 13.34 -20.42
CA ASP A 173 14.90 14.24 -19.40
C ASP A 173 14.24 13.44 -18.26
N GLY A 174 13.50 12.38 -18.59
CA GLY A 174 13.00 11.42 -17.61
C GLY A 174 14.11 10.75 -16.81
N ALA A 175 15.16 10.29 -17.49
CA ALA A 175 16.33 9.70 -16.83
C ALA A 175 17.01 10.72 -15.89
N GLY A 176 17.13 11.98 -16.32
CA GLY A 176 17.63 13.08 -15.50
C GLY A 176 16.75 13.36 -14.27
N CYS A 177 15.42 13.34 -14.45
CA CYS A 177 14.46 13.44 -13.37
C CYS A 177 14.69 12.33 -12.33
N TRP A 178 14.74 11.07 -12.76
CA TRP A 178 14.93 9.91 -11.89
C TRP A 178 16.27 9.95 -11.16
N GLY A 179 17.37 10.22 -11.87
CA GLY A 179 18.70 10.32 -11.28
C GLY A 179 18.79 11.39 -10.19
N ARG A 180 18.11 12.53 -10.38
CA ARG A 180 18.04 13.61 -9.39
C ARG A 180 17.25 13.20 -8.16
N ILE A 181 16.02 12.70 -8.32
CA ILE A 181 15.11 12.46 -7.19
C ILE A 181 15.54 11.27 -6.34
N LEU A 182 16.18 10.24 -6.91
CA LEU A 182 16.78 9.14 -6.15
C LEU A 182 17.77 9.62 -5.08
N ASN A 183 18.52 10.70 -5.38
CA ASN A 183 19.46 11.28 -4.42
C ASN A 183 18.75 12.26 -3.48
N GLN A 184 17.99 13.20 -4.06
CA GLN A 184 17.45 14.34 -3.31
C GLN A 184 16.29 13.97 -2.39
N ASN A 185 15.56 12.89 -2.65
CA ASN A 185 14.48 12.42 -1.77
C ASN A 185 15.01 12.13 -0.35
N TYR A 186 16.19 11.50 -0.22
CA TYR A 186 16.81 11.30 1.09
C TYR A 186 17.39 12.60 1.67
N VAL A 187 18.17 13.34 0.88
CA VAL A 187 18.89 14.55 1.33
C VAL A 187 17.92 15.63 1.83
N ASN A 188 16.83 15.87 1.12
CA ASN A 188 15.91 16.97 1.39
C ASN A 188 14.70 16.54 2.23
N GLY A 189 14.28 15.27 2.13
CA GLY A 189 13.01 14.77 2.63
C GLY A 189 13.11 13.58 3.60
N ASN A 190 14.32 13.11 3.92
CA ASN A 190 14.55 11.94 4.77
C ASN A 190 13.89 10.64 4.25
N MET A 191 13.60 10.57 2.94
CA MET A 191 12.95 9.41 2.35
C MET A 191 13.93 8.28 2.06
N THR A 192 13.58 7.05 2.43
CA THR A 192 14.50 5.88 2.45
C THR A 192 13.99 4.67 1.66
N SER A 193 13.12 4.90 0.68
CA SER A 193 12.65 3.91 -0.29
C SER A 193 13.68 3.69 -1.39
#